data_AF-A0A945AY15-F1
#
_entry.id   AF-A0A945AY15-F1
#
_cell.length_a   1.000
_cell.length_b   1.000
_cell.length_c   1.000
_cell.angle_alpha   90.00
_cell.angle_beta   90.00
_cell.angle_gamma   90.00
#
_symmetry.space_group_name_H-M   'P 1'
#
loop_
_entity.id
_entity.type
_entity.pdbx_description
1 polymer ?
#
loop_
_entity_poly.entity_id
_entity_poly.type
_entity_poly.pdbx_seq_one_letter_code
_entity_poly.pdbx_strand_id
1 'polypeptide(L)' 'MIGIKAIGTYLPKNRISNFDRIEKFDMTDSFIREKIGFTEVALKAPEQKTSDLCVKSWENLLQQHPVSPNEIDCL' A
#
# COMPACT_ATOMS: atom_id res chain seq x y z
N MET A 1 0.07 10.75 -26.87
CA MET A 1 0.86 9.52 -26.63
C MET A 1 0.09 8.67 -25.63
N ILE A 2 -0.06 7.36 -25.88
CA ILE A 2 -0.74 6.43 -24.97
C ILE A 2 0.27 6.01 -23.89
N GLY A 3 -0.16 6.00 -22.63
CA GLY A 3 0.69 5.63 -21.50
C GLY A 3 0.05 5.98 -20.17
N ILE A 4 0.74 5.63 -19.07
CA ILE A 4 0.33 5.98 -17.71
C ILE A 4 0.53 7.49 -17.53
N LYS A 5 -0.56 8.22 -17.26
CA LYS A 5 -0.50 9.68 -17.05
C LYS A 5 -0.27 10.06 -15.58
N ALA A 6 -0.77 9.27 -14.64
CA ALA A 6 -0.63 9.50 -13.21
C ALA A 6 -0.92 8.21 -12.43
N ILE A 7 -0.41 8.13 -11.19
CA ILE A 7 -0.62 7.01 -10.27
C ILE A 7 -1.02 7.59 -8.90
N GLY A 8 -2.16 7.13 -8.38
CA GLY A 8 -2.55 7.36 -6.99
C GLY A 8 -2.12 6.18 -6.13
N THR A 9 -1.65 6.47 -4.93
CA THR A 9 -1.21 5.43 -4.00
C THR A 9 -1.83 5.65 -2.63
N TYR A 10 -2.09 4.54 -1.95
CA TYR A 10 -2.46 4.56 -0.55
C TYR A 10 -1.89 3.32 0.13
N LEU A 11 -1.30 3.53 1.30
CA LEU A 11 -0.96 2.47 2.23
C LEU A 11 -1.71 2.71 3.54
N PRO A 12 -2.23 1.65 4.19
CA PRO A 12 -2.78 1.75 5.53
C PRO A 12 -1.79 2.43 6.49
N LYS A 13 -2.27 3.00 7.60
CA LYS A 13 -1.39 3.69 8.57
C LYS A 13 -0.66 2.73 9.51
N ASN A 14 -1.29 1.61 9.88
CA ASN A 14 -0.72 0.69 10.86
C ASN A 14 0.49 -0.05 10.28
N ARG A 15 1.48 -0.30 11.12
CA ARG A 15 2.70 -1.04 10.78
C ARG A 15 2.88 -2.17 11.79
N ILE A 16 3.47 -3.27 11.36
CA ILE A 16 4.00 -4.31 12.25
C ILE A 16 5.49 -4.46 11.95
N SER A 17 6.32 -4.33 12.97
CA SER A 17 7.75 -4.57 12.87
C SER A 17 8.02 -6.06 12.64
N ASN A 18 8.92 -6.37 11.72
CA ASN A 18 9.40 -7.73 11.51
C ASN A 18 10.30 -8.20 12.65
N PHE A 19 10.91 -7.29 13.42
CA PHE A 19 11.69 -7.65 14.60
C PHE A 19 10.82 -8.24 15.70
N ASP A 20 9.58 -7.74 15.86
CA ASP A 20 8.59 -8.26 16.81
C ASP A 20 8.14 -9.69 16.47
N ARG A 21 8.50 -10.19 15.29
CA ARG A 21 8.11 -11.50 14.77
C ARG A 21 9.27 -12.48 14.69
N ILE A 22 10.46 -12.10 15.17
CA ILE A 22 11.66 -12.95 15.19
C ILE A 22 11.35 -14.29 15.86
N GLU A 23 10.88 -14.27 17.10
CA GLU A 23 10.62 -15.49 17.87
C GLU A 23 9.52 -16.34 17.22
N LYS A 24 8.46 -15.69 16.73
CA LYS A 24 7.32 -16.36 16.11
C LYS A 24 7.70 -17.20 14.89
N PHE A 25 8.70 -16.75 14.12
CA PHE A 25 9.12 -17.39 12.87
C PHE A 25 10.54 -17.95 12.91
N ASP A 26 11.16 -18.03 14.10
CA ASP A 26 12.52 -18.52 14.29
C ASP A 26 13.55 -17.85 13.34
N MET A 27 13.53 -16.51 13.32
CA MET A 27 14.38 -15.70 12.43
C MET A 27 15.47 -14.96 13.21
N THR A 28 16.42 -14.38 12.48
CA THR A 28 17.44 -13.47 13.04
C THR A 28 17.28 -12.05 12.49
N ASP A 29 17.89 -11.06 13.15
CA ASP A 29 17.96 -9.68 12.62
C ASP A 29 18.64 -9.65 11.23
N SER A 30 19.71 -10.42 11.05
CA SER A 30 20.38 -10.54 9.74
C SER A 30 19.46 -11.12 8.67
N PHE A 31 18.63 -12.10 9.01
CA PHE A 31 17.65 -12.65 8.06
C PHE A 31 16.66 -11.58 7.60
N ILE A 32 16.17 -10.73 8.51
CA ILE A 32 15.26 -9.63 8.17
C ILE A 32 15.95 -8.63 7.24
N ARG A 33 17.18 -8.20 7.55
CA ARG A 33 17.88 -7.17 6.78
C ARG A 33 18.41 -7.66 5.44
N GLU A 34 18.91 -8.89 5.39
CA GLU A 34 19.65 -9.41 4.24
C GLU A 34 18.83 -10.32 3.33
N LYS A 35 17.76 -10.96 3.84
CA LYS A 35 16.89 -11.85 3.05
C LYS A 35 15.52 -11.24 2.78
N ILE A 36 14.85 -10.69 3.80
CA ILE A 36 13.52 -10.09 3.63
C ILE A 36 13.63 -8.70 3.00
N GLY A 37 14.60 -7.89 3.43
CA GLY A 37 14.90 -6.57 2.84
C GLY A 37 13.96 -5.44 3.27
N PHE A 38 13.06 -5.67 4.22
CA PHE A 38 12.22 -4.63 4.83
C PHE A 38 11.95 -4.94 6.31
N THR A 39 11.82 -3.88 7.11
CA THR A 39 11.70 -3.99 8.57
C THR A 39 10.26 -3.91 9.07
N GLU A 40 9.32 -3.45 8.25
CA GLU A 40 7.92 -3.24 8.64
C GLU A 40 6.94 -3.68 7.56
N VAL A 41 5.81 -4.25 7.97
CA VAL A 41 4.69 -4.61 7.10
C VAL A 41 3.53 -3.63 7.33
N ALA A 42 2.98 -3.06 6.25
CA ALA A 42 1.75 -2.28 6.33
C ALA A 42 0.55 -3.17 6.65
N LEU A 43 -0.26 -2.76 7.63
CA LEU A 43 -1.42 -3.52 8.09
C LEU A 43 -2.70 -2.69 7.89
N LYS A 44 -3.66 -3.23 7.15
CA LYS A 44 -5.00 -2.64 7.06
C LYS A 44 -5.72 -2.75 8.40
N ALA A 45 -6.60 -1.80 8.70
CA ALA A 45 -7.49 -1.96 9.85
C ALA A 45 -8.45 -3.16 9.63
N PRO A 46 -8.92 -3.83 10.70
CA PRO A 46 -9.83 -4.97 10.58
C PRO A 46 -11.08 -4.65 9.73
N GLU A 47 -11.66 -3.47 9.95
CA GLU A 47 -12.84 -2.94 9.26
C GLU A 47 -12.58 -2.45 7.84
N GLN A 48 -11.32 -2.16 7.49
CA GLN A 48 -10.95 -1.63 6.18
C GLN A 48 -10.98 -2.74 5.13
N LYS A 49 -11.79 -2.58 4.09
CA LYS A 49 -11.91 -3.51 2.95
C LYS A 49 -10.99 -3.09 1.80
N THR A 50 -10.80 -3.99 0.83
CA THR A 50 -10.03 -3.69 -0.38
C THR A 50 -10.59 -2.48 -1.13
N SER A 51 -11.92 -2.37 -1.24
CA SER A 51 -12.59 -1.23 -1.86
C SER A 51 -12.22 0.10 -1.20
N ASP A 52 -12.10 0.13 0.14
CA ASP A 52 -11.72 1.34 0.86
C ASP A 52 -10.29 1.76 0.51
N LEU A 53 -9.38 0.80 0.35
CA LEU A 53 -8.00 1.06 -0.11
C LEU A 53 -7.99 1.65 -1.53
N CYS A 54 -8.79 1.08 -2.44
CA CYS A 54 -8.91 1.58 -3.81
C CYS A 54 -9.47 3.00 -3.85
N VAL A 55 -10.51 3.30 -3.06
CA VAL A 55 -11.08 4.65 -2.95
C VAL A 55 -10.03 5.64 -2.41
N LYS A 56 -9.24 5.25 -1.41
CA LYS A 56 -8.16 6.11 -0.88
C LYS A 56 -7.06 6.37 -1.91
N SER A 57 -6.66 5.36 -2.70
CA SER A 57 -5.72 5.55 -3.81
C SER A 57 -6.30 6.46 -4.89
N TRP A 58 -7.59 6.33 -5.20
CA TRP A 58 -8.31 7.20 -6.14
C TRP A 58 -8.38 8.65 -5.65
N GLU A 59 -8.74 8.88 -4.38
CA GLU A 59 -8.71 10.21 -3.76
C GLU A 59 -7.31 10.83 -3.83
N ASN A 60 -6.26 10.03 -3.60
CA ASN A 60 -4.87 10.49 -3.74
C ASN A 60 -4.50 10.80 -5.20
N LEU A 61 -4.99 10.03 -6.18
CA LEU A 61 -4.80 10.34 -7.60
C LEU A 61 -5.42 11.69 -7.95
N LEU A 62 -6.68 11.91 -7.55
CA LEU A 62 -7.44 13.12 -7.89
C LEU A 62 -6.82 14.40 -7.31
N GLN A 63 -6.09 14.32 -6.20
CA GLN A 63 -5.34 15.46 -5.65
C GLN A 63 -4.21 15.94 -6.58
N GLN A 64 -3.66 15.05 -7.39
CA GLN A 64 -2.50 15.30 -8.26
C GLN A 64 -2.90 15.43 -9.73
N HIS A 65 -3.90 14.66 -10.14
CA HIS A 65 -4.41 14.57 -11.49
C HIS A 65 -5.95 14.54 -11.45
N PRO A 66 -6.59 15.72 -11.34
CA PRO A 66 -8.04 15.82 -11.43
C PRO A 66 -8.51 15.27 -12.78
N VAL A 67 -9.38 14.26 -12.73
CA VAL A 67 -10.02 13.68 -13.90
C VAL A 67 -11.51 13.58 -13.63
N SER A 68 -12.32 13.95 -14.62
CA SER A 68 -13.76 13.85 -14.49
C SER A 68 -14.20 12.38 -14.65
N PRO A 69 -15.11 11.85 -13.80
CA PRO A 69 -15.64 10.50 -13.99
C PRO A 69 -16.24 10.25 -15.38
N ASN A 70 -16.74 11.30 -16.04
CA ASN A 70 -17.31 11.21 -17.39
C ASN A 70 -16.25 11.00 -18.49
N GLU A 71 -14.97 11.19 -18.18
CA GLU A 71 -13.84 10.95 -19.09
C GLU A 71 -13.29 9.50 -18.96
N ILE A 72 -13.88 8.69 -18.08
CA ILE A 72 -13.43 7.33 -17.78
C ILE A 72 -14.33 6.33 -18.51
N ASP A 73 -13.80 5.72 -19.56
CA ASP A 73 -14.53 4.71 -20.34
C ASP A 73 -14.60 3.34 -19.63
N CYS A 74 -13.66 3.05 -18.71
CA CYS A 74 -13.52 1.74 -18.06
C CYS A 74 -12.88 1.84 -16.65
N LEU A 75 -13.39 1.05 -15.70
CA LEU A 75 -12.88 0.89 -14.32
C LEU A 75 -12.91 -0.58 -13.89
#